data_AF-A0A535VRC3-F1
#
_entry.id   AF-A0A535VRC3-F1
#
_cell.length_a   1.000
_cell.length_b   1.000
_cell.length_c   1.000
_cell.angle_alpha   90.00
_cell.angle_beta   90.00
_cell.angle_gamma   90.00
#
_symmetry.space_group_name_H-M   'P 1'
#
loop_
_entity.id
_entity.type
_entity.pdbx_description
1 polymer ?
#
loop_
_entity_poly.entity_id
_entity_poly.type
_entity_poly.pdbx_seq_one_letter_code
_entity_poly.pdbx_strand_id
1 'polypeptide(L)'
;MVDPASVDWSTARRAAYRLRQTFRYEYAAPIADLNHRLVVIPPMRFGDQRRTYHELLVELEEVRLQNREDRFGNVVFEVFAPEVPKAIEFVAEVSVERSASEPHILAGGWPADDYLLEATPLTAADERIQAAADKLGAGADWGLQLADQINDWVYRSMTYRYGVTGVRTTAAEALAVGAGVCQDYAHVMLAVCRACALPSRYVSGHMLGQGGTHAWVEVVLPDDGGRDAVAWAFDPTHAGRAGLGYVTIAVGRDYADVAPTSGSYRSGGAGRLTTSKQVTLTDLG
;
A
#
# COMPACT_ATOMS: atom_id res chain seq x y z
N MET A 1 14.13 -21.61 -3.64
CA MET A 1 13.96 -20.21 -3.22
C MET A 1 15.06 -19.42 -3.88
N VAL A 2 14.72 -18.32 -4.54
CA VAL A 2 15.68 -17.47 -5.25
C VAL A 2 16.04 -16.31 -4.33
N ASP A 3 17.33 -15.97 -4.21
CA ASP A 3 17.77 -14.80 -3.43
C ASP A 3 17.47 -13.51 -4.21
N PRO A 4 16.54 -12.65 -3.74
CA PRO A 4 16.18 -11.41 -4.45
C PRO A 4 17.34 -10.45 -4.69
N ALA A 5 18.39 -10.49 -3.85
CA ALA A 5 19.55 -9.62 -3.98
C ALA A 5 20.45 -10.02 -5.17
N SER A 6 20.32 -11.26 -5.64
CA SER A 6 21.07 -11.81 -6.78
C SER A 6 20.37 -11.64 -8.14
N VAL A 7 19.15 -11.10 -8.14
CA VAL A 7 18.30 -11.01 -9.34
C VAL A 7 18.57 -9.73 -10.13
N ASP A 8 18.84 -9.86 -11.42
CA ASP A 8 18.76 -8.75 -12.37
C ASP A 8 17.30 -8.51 -12.79
N TRP A 9 16.61 -7.67 -12.04
CA TRP A 9 15.21 -7.31 -12.24
C TRP A 9 14.92 -6.65 -13.59
N SER A 10 15.92 -6.13 -14.30
CA SER A 10 15.74 -5.48 -15.61
C SER A 10 15.46 -6.49 -16.73
N THR A 11 15.95 -7.72 -16.58
CA THR A 11 15.78 -8.81 -17.55
C THR A 11 14.61 -9.72 -17.23
N ALA A 12 14.16 -9.75 -15.98
CA ALA A 12 13.03 -10.56 -15.54
C ALA A 12 11.77 -10.20 -16.33
N ARG A 13 11.01 -11.22 -16.72
CA ARG A 13 9.73 -11.07 -17.42
C ARG A 13 8.59 -11.57 -16.55
N ARG A 14 8.84 -12.58 -15.73
CA ARG A 14 7.86 -13.17 -14.83
C ARG A 14 8.48 -13.51 -13.49
N ALA A 15 7.66 -13.48 -12.45
CA ALA A 15 8.07 -13.87 -11.12
C ALA A 15 6.89 -14.44 -10.34
N ALA A 16 7.17 -15.43 -9.48
CA ALA A 16 6.18 -16.00 -8.57
C ALA A 16 6.66 -15.85 -7.12
N TYR A 17 5.73 -15.57 -6.23
CA TYR A 17 6.01 -15.23 -4.85
C TYR A 17 5.08 -15.97 -3.91
N ARG A 18 5.60 -16.31 -2.74
CA ARG A 18 4.82 -16.78 -1.60
C ARG A 18 4.95 -15.80 -0.45
N LEU A 19 3.81 -15.45 0.14
CA LEU A 19 3.69 -14.54 1.26
C LEU A 19 3.08 -15.28 2.44
N ARG A 20 3.63 -15.03 3.63
CA ARG A 20 3.04 -15.43 4.91
C ARG A 20 3.05 -14.25 5.86
N GLN A 21 1.89 -13.90 6.38
CA GLN A 21 1.72 -12.78 7.30
C GLN A 21 0.97 -13.25 8.53
N THR A 22 1.52 -12.95 9.70
CA THR A 22 0.90 -13.23 10.99
C THR A 22 0.66 -11.92 11.71
N PHE A 23 -0.55 -11.74 12.24
CA PHE A 23 -0.94 -10.61 13.09
C PHE A 23 -1.53 -11.16 14.37
N ARG A 24 -0.81 -11.03 15.47
CA ARG A 24 -1.22 -11.51 16.79
C ARG A 24 -1.53 -10.34 17.69
N TYR A 25 -2.76 -10.27 18.17
CA TYR A 25 -3.18 -9.32 19.19
C TYR A 25 -3.26 -10.03 20.54
N GLU A 26 -2.61 -9.47 21.55
CA GLU A 26 -2.64 -9.98 22.92
C GLU A 26 -3.22 -8.92 23.87
N TYR A 27 -4.12 -9.33 24.75
CA TYR A 27 -4.85 -8.47 25.68
C TYR A 27 -4.54 -8.86 27.12
N ALA A 28 -4.47 -7.87 28.01
CA ALA A 28 -4.18 -8.09 29.43
C ALA A 28 -5.38 -8.70 30.20
N ALA A 29 -6.59 -8.55 29.68
CA ALA A 29 -7.83 -9.11 30.18
C ALA A 29 -8.76 -9.42 28.99
N PRO A 30 -9.80 -10.26 29.17
CA PRO A 30 -10.78 -10.53 28.12
C PRO A 30 -11.39 -9.24 27.56
N ILE A 31 -11.56 -9.20 26.24
CA ILE A 31 -12.23 -8.11 25.52
C ILE A 31 -13.54 -8.59 24.91
N ALA A 32 -14.47 -7.66 24.68
CA ALA A 32 -15.77 -7.97 24.08
C ALA A 32 -16.00 -7.20 22.78
N ASP A 33 -16.86 -7.76 21.91
CA ASP A 33 -17.29 -7.19 20.62
C ASP A 33 -16.13 -6.69 19.75
N LEU A 34 -15.14 -7.56 19.53
CA LEU A 34 -14.09 -7.28 18.57
C LEU A 34 -14.71 -7.17 17.17
N ASN A 35 -14.50 -6.02 16.54
CA ASN A 35 -14.80 -5.79 15.14
C ASN A 35 -13.49 -5.42 14.44
N HIS A 36 -13.02 -6.29 13.56
CA HIS A 36 -11.74 -6.16 12.87
C HIS A 36 -11.92 -6.12 11.36
N ARG A 37 -11.12 -5.30 10.70
CA ARG A 37 -10.97 -5.20 9.26
C ARG A 37 -9.56 -5.62 8.89
N LEU A 38 -9.43 -6.62 8.02
CA LEU A 38 -8.17 -7.11 7.49
C LEU A 38 -8.09 -6.85 5.98
N VAL A 39 -6.99 -6.24 5.54
CA VAL A 39 -6.68 -5.99 4.13
C VAL A 39 -5.31 -6.57 3.83
N VAL A 40 -5.25 -7.91 3.78
CA VAL A 40 -4.01 -8.70 3.78
C VAL A 40 -3.92 -9.72 2.65
N ILE A 41 -4.99 -9.86 1.87
CA ILE A 41 -5.06 -10.74 0.70
C ILE A 41 -5.25 -9.86 -0.53
N PRO A 42 -4.41 -9.98 -1.58
CA PRO A 42 -4.61 -9.21 -2.79
C PRO A 42 -5.87 -9.63 -3.54
N PRO A 43 -6.42 -8.76 -4.41
CA PRO A 43 -7.44 -9.18 -5.38
C PRO A 43 -6.94 -10.32 -6.27
N MET A 44 -7.89 -11.02 -6.92
CA MET A 44 -7.55 -12.11 -7.83
C MET A 44 -6.65 -11.65 -8.98
N ARG A 45 -6.90 -10.44 -9.50
CA ARG A 45 -6.08 -9.77 -10.52
C ARG A 45 -5.90 -8.30 -10.18
N PHE A 46 -4.71 -7.78 -10.40
CA PHE A 46 -4.35 -6.37 -10.22
C PHE A 46 -3.17 -6.04 -11.13
N GLY A 47 -3.44 -5.35 -12.24
CA GLY A 47 -2.45 -5.11 -13.29
C GLY A 47 -1.76 -6.40 -13.75
N ASP A 48 -0.43 -6.41 -13.69
CA ASP A 48 0.40 -7.58 -14.01
C ASP A 48 0.32 -8.73 -13.01
N GLN A 49 -0.33 -8.54 -11.86
CA GLN A 49 -0.36 -9.50 -10.77
C GLN A 49 -1.62 -10.36 -10.79
N ARG A 50 -1.42 -11.67 -10.68
CA ARG A 50 -2.48 -12.67 -10.47
C ARG A 50 -2.24 -13.43 -9.19
N ARG A 51 -3.21 -13.41 -8.28
CA ARG A 51 -3.23 -14.27 -7.10
C ARG A 51 -3.63 -15.69 -7.52
N THR A 52 -2.77 -16.67 -7.25
CA THR A 52 -3.00 -18.09 -7.59
C THR A 52 -3.52 -18.90 -6.41
N TYR A 53 -3.22 -18.48 -5.18
CA TYR A 53 -3.67 -19.13 -3.96
C TYR A 53 -3.79 -18.11 -2.82
N HIS A 54 -4.74 -18.35 -1.92
CA HIS A 54 -4.74 -17.73 -0.60
C HIS A 54 -5.45 -18.58 0.45
N GLU A 55 -5.08 -18.36 1.70
CA GLU A 55 -5.80 -18.83 2.88
C GLU A 55 -5.70 -17.77 3.99
N LEU A 56 -6.78 -17.62 4.75
CA LEU A 56 -6.81 -16.78 5.94
C LEU A 56 -7.32 -17.62 7.12
N LEU A 57 -6.43 -17.88 8.07
CA LEU A 57 -6.73 -18.58 9.31
C LEU A 57 -6.95 -17.57 10.43
N VAL A 58 -7.96 -17.83 11.26
CA VAL A 58 -8.24 -17.07 12.48
C VAL A 58 -8.22 -18.03 13.65
N GLU A 59 -7.25 -17.88 14.56
CA GLU A 59 -7.11 -18.76 15.72
C GLU A 59 -8.04 -18.32 16.86
N LEU A 60 -9.35 -18.56 16.68
CA LEU A 60 -10.39 -18.36 17.69
C LEU A 60 -11.61 -19.23 17.37
N GLU A 61 -12.22 -19.86 18.39
CA GLU A 61 -13.37 -20.75 18.20
C GLU A 61 -14.64 -19.99 17.75
N GLU A 62 -15.02 -18.95 18.48
CA GLU A 62 -16.23 -18.16 18.18
C GLU A 62 -15.89 -16.93 17.36
N VAL A 63 -15.72 -17.12 16.05
CA VAL A 63 -15.48 -16.01 15.11
C VAL A 63 -16.43 -16.04 13.92
N ARG A 64 -16.92 -14.87 13.53
CA ARG A 64 -17.61 -14.66 12.26
C ARG A 64 -16.66 -13.96 11.31
N LEU A 65 -16.40 -14.61 10.17
CA LEU A 65 -15.56 -14.07 9.10
C LEU A 65 -16.43 -13.85 7.86
N GLN A 66 -16.39 -12.64 7.33
CA GLN A 66 -16.98 -12.29 6.04
C GLN A 66 -15.95 -11.55 5.19
N ASN A 67 -16.09 -11.62 3.88
CA ASN A 67 -15.27 -10.82 2.98
C ASN A 67 -16.12 -10.07 1.97
N ARG A 68 -15.62 -8.92 1.54
CA ARG A 68 -16.18 -8.13 0.44
C ARG A 68 -15.06 -7.54 -0.41
N GLU A 69 -15.45 -6.97 -1.54
CA GLU A 69 -14.59 -6.08 -2.32
C GLU A 69 -14.98 -4.63 -2.03
N ASP A 70 -13.99 -3.75 -1.88
CA ASP A 70 -14.22 -2.31 -1.80
C ASP A 70 -14.21 -1.65 -3.19
N ARG A 71 -14.31 -0.30 -3.23
CA ARG A 71 -14.32 0.47 -4.49
C ARG A 71 -13.05 0.24 -5.33
N PHE A 72 -11.92 -0.07 -4.70
CA PHE A 72 -10.66 -0.34 -5.37
C PHE A 72 -10.51 -1.80 -5.80
N GLY A 73 -11.48 -2.66 -5.46
CA GLY A 73 -11.39 -4.10 -5.65
C GLY A 73 -10.53 -4.79 -4.59
N ASN A 74 -10.15 -4.11 -3.50
CA ASN A 74 -9.40 -4.77 -2.44
C ASN A 74 -10.26 -5.83 -1.75
N VAL A 75 -9.66 -6.96 -1.38
CA VAL A 75 -10.34 -7.98 -0.59
C VAL A 75 -10.29 -7.58 0.88
N VAL A 76 -11.43 -7.18 1.42
CA VAL A 76 -11.58 -6.74 2.80
C VAL A 76 -12.27 -7.84 3.60
N PHE A 77 -11.57 -8.41 4.58
CA PHE A 77 -12.17 -9.34 5.53
C PHE A 77 -12.66 -8.60 6.77
N GLU A 78 -13.90 -8.85 7.15
CA GLU A 78 -14.50 -8.43 8.41
C GLU A 78 -14.55 -9.60 9.37
N VAL A 79 -13.97 -9.37 10.55
CA VAL A 79 -13.88 -10.33 11.64
C VAL A 79 -14.71 -9.79 12.80
N PHE A 80 -15.69 -10.56 13.23
CA PHE A 80 -16.40 -10.30 14.49
C PHE A 80 -16.14 -11.44 15.47
N ALA A 81 -15.73 -11.09 16.70
CA ALA A 81 -15.68 -12.01 17.82
C ALA A 81 -16.40 -11.40 19.02
N PRO A 82 -17.41 -12.09 19.60
CA PRO A 82 -18.15 -11.58 20.76
C PRO A 82 -17.24 -11.44 21.99
N GLU A 83 -16.27 -12.34 22.13
CA GLU A 83 -15.28 -12.33 23.19
C GLU A 83 -13.91 -12.77 22.66
N VAL A 84 -12.84 -12.15 23.13
CA VAL A 84 -11.47 -12.64 22.97
C VAL A 84 -10.83 -12.76 24.35
N PRO A 85 -10.63 -13.98 24.89
CA PRO A 85 -10.18 -14.17 26.27
C PRO A 85 -8.77 -13.64 26.55
N LYS A 86 -7.85 -13.80 25.59
CA LYS A 86 -6.44 -13.44 25.76
C LYS A 86 -5.77 -12.97 24.47
N ALA A 87 -5.97 -13.70 23.38
CA ALA A 87 -5.34 -13.37 22.12
C ALA A 87 -6.21 -13.81 20.94
N ILE A 88 -6.02 -13.13 19.82
CA ILE A 88 -6.51 -13.54 18.51
C ILE A 88 -5.37 -13.42 17.52
N GLU A 89 -5.22 -14.44 16.69
CA GLU A 89 -4.17 -14.49 15.67
C GLU A 89 -4.78 -14.66 14.28
N PHE A 90 -4.27 -13.87 13.35
CA PHE A 90 -4.61 -13.93 11.94
C PHE A 90 -3.39 -14.40 11.17
N VAL A 91 -3.52 -15.49 10.42
CA VAL A 91 -2.46 -15.99 9.54
C VAL A 91 -2.95 -15.97 8.10
N ALA A 92 -2.34 -15.13 7.28
CA ALA A 92 -2.60 -15.03 5.86
C ALA A 92 -1.47 -15.68 5.07
N GLU A 93 -1.80 -16.64 4.22
CA GLU A 93 -0.87 -17.25 3.26
C GLU A 93 -1.35 -16.93 1.84
N VAL A 94 -0.45 -16.48 0.98
CA VAL A 94 -0.79 -16.04 -0.39
C VAL A 94 0.29 -16.51 -1.35
N SER A 95 -0.12 -16.95 -2.54
CA SER A 95 0.79 -17.07 -3.69
C SER A 95 0.31 -16.19 -4.84
N VAL A 96 1.26 -15.47 -5.46
CA VAL A 96 0.99 -14.59 -6.60
C VAL A 96 2.01 -14.81 -7.70
N GLU A 97 1.59 -14.54 -8.93
CA GLU A 97 2.44 -14.50 -10.12
C GLU A 97 2.33 -13.11 -10.76
N ARG A 98 3.44 -12.58 -11.29
CA ARG A 98 3.49 -11.29 -11.98
C ARG A 98 4.13 -11.41 -13.36
N SER A 99 3.70 -10.57 -14.31
CA SER A 99 4.25 -10.51 -15.68
C SER A 99 4.53 -9.08 -16.14
N ALA A 100 5.80 -8.71 -16.30
CA ALA A 100 6.21 -7.35 -16.66
C ALA A 100 5.71 -6.86 -18.05
N SER A 101 5.19 -7.77 -18.89
CA SER A 101 4.60 -7.45 -20.19
C SER A 101 3.17 -6.89 -20.11
N GLU A 102 2.51 -6.96 -18.95
CA GLU A 102 1.12 -6.55 -18.76
C GLU A 102 1.08 -5.26 -17.92
N PRO A 103 1.04 -4.05 -18.51
CA PRO A 103 0.95 -2.83 -17.71
C PRO A 103 -0.31 -2.82 -16.87
N HIS A 104 -0.31 -2.05 -15.77
CA HIS A 104 -1.50 -1.93 -14.93
C HIS A 104 -2.55 -1.03 -15.59
N ILE A 105 -3.30 -1.61 -16.52
CA ILE A 105 -4.45 -0.99 -17.17
C ILE A 105 -5.63 -1.00 -16.19
N LEU A 106 -6.21 0.18 -15.98
CA LEU A 106 -7.42 0.33 -15.17
C LEU A 106 -8.63 -0.07 -16.01
N ALA A 107 -9.30 -1.16 -15.62
CA ALA A 107 -10.46 -1.70 -16.33
C ALA A 107 -11.66 -0.74 -16.44
N GLY A 108 -11.69 0.33 -15.62
CA GLY A 108 -12.69 1.40 -15.68
C GLY A 108 -12.29 2.60 -16.55
N GLY A 109 -11.11 2.56 -17.17
CA GLY A 109 -10.54 3.67 -17.93
C GLY A 109 -10.06 4.83 -17.04
N TRP A 110 -9.99 6.02 -17.63
CA TRP A 110 -9.69 7.25 -16.91
C TRP A 110 -10.71 7.47 -15.78
N PRO A 111 -10.29 7.81 -14.54
CA PRO A 111 -11.20 8.15 -13.47
C PRO A 111 -12.14 9.28 -13.93
N ALA A 112 -13.43 8.96 -14.07
CA ALA A 112 -14.44 9.93 -14.50
C ALA A 112 -14.79 10.93 -13.39
N ASP A 113 -14.38 10.64 -12.14
CA ASP A 113 -14.54 11.49 -10.97
C ASP A 113 -13.18 11.97 -10.43
N ASP A 114 -13.21 13.05 -9.66
CA ASP A 114 -12.03 13.63 -9.02
C ASP A 114 -11.58 12.82 -7.79
N TYR A 115 -12.08 11.59 -7.59
CA TYR A 115 -11.89 10.83 -6.36
C TYR A 115 -10.42 10.54 -6.02
N LEU A 116 -9.57 10.38 -7.04
CA LEU A 116 -8.12 10.20 -6.87
C LEU A 116 -7.33 11.52 -6.85
N LEU A 117 -7.99 12.63 -7.15
CA LEU A 117 -7.47 14.00 -7.04
C LEU A 117 -7.79 14.61 -5.67
N GLU A 118 -8.88 14.20 -5.03
CA GLU A 118 -9.28 14.69 -3.72
C GLU A 118 -8.25 14.36 -2.63
N ALA A 119 -7.87 15.38 -1.86
CA ALA A 119 -7.06 15.21 -0.67
C ALA A 119 -7.84 14.50 0.44
N THR A 120 -7.15 13.62 1.16
CA THR A 120 -7.63 13.02 2.42
C THR A 120 -7.00 13.76 3.61
N PRO A 121 -7.46 13.53 4.85
CA PRO A 121 -6.79 14.11 6.03
C PRO A 121 -5.29 13.78 6.11
N LEU A 122 -4.86 12.60 5.67
CA LEU A 122 -3.44 12.21 5.68
C LEU A 122 -2.62 12.80 4.53
N THR A 123 -3.28 13.32 3.50
CA THR A 123 -2.63 13.81 2.26
C THR A 123 -2.99 15.26 1.94
N ALA A 124 -3.55 16.00 2.91
CA ALA A 124 -3.86 17.41 2.76
C ALA A 124 -2.57 18.22 2.53
N ALA A 125 -2.60 19.10 1.53
CA ALA A 125 -1.51 20.00 1.21
C ALA A 125 -1.54 21.22 2.14
N ASP A 126 -0.40 21.51 2.78
CA ASP A 126 -0.14 22.81 3.41
C ASP A 126 0.56 23.75 2.41
N GLU A 127 0.93 24.95 2.87
CA GLU A 127 1.64 25.94 2.05
C GLU A 127 2.97 25.40 1.49
N ARG A 128 3.67 24.50 2.19
CA ARG A 128 4.94 23.93 1.72
C ARG A 128 4.71 22.96 0.58
N ILE A 129 3.69 22.11 0.71
CA ILE A 129 3.30 21.16 -0.34
C ILE A 129 2.80 21.93 -1.57
N GLN A 130 1.98 22.98 -1.38
CA GLN A 130 1.51 23.80 -2.50
C GLN A 130 2.67 24.49 -3.22
N ALA A 131 3.60 25.11 -2.47
CA ALA A 131 4.77 25.74 -3.07
C ALA A 131 5.67 24.76 -3.83
N ALA A 132 5.80 23.51 -3.33
CA ALA A 132 6.51 22.46 -4.04
C ALA A 132 5.79 22.07 -5.34
N ALA A 133 4.48 21.88 -5.29
CA ALA A 133 3.64 21.56 -6.44
C ALA A 133 3.69 22.65 -7.52
N ASP A 134 3.58 23.93 -7.14
CA ASP A 134 3.67 25.07 -8.06
C ASP A 134 5.03 25.11 -8.77
N LYS A 135 6.11 24.90 -8.01
CA LYS A 135 7.47 24.89 -8.56
C LYS A 135 7.70 23.73 -9.52
N LEU A 136 7.24 22.52 -9.18
CA LEU A 136 7.38 21.33 -10.00
C LEU A 136 6.52 21.43 -11.27
N GLY A 137 5.26 21.87 -11.14
CA GLY A 137 4.34 22.07 -12.25
C GLY A 137 4.78 23.15 -13.24
N ALA A 138 5.53 24.17 -12.79
CA ALA A 138 6.13 25.15 -13.69
C ALA A 138 7.35 24.60 -14.47
N GLY A 139 7.95 23.50 -14.01
CA GLY A 139 9.17 22.92 -14.56
C GLY A 139 8.97 21.71 -15.49
N ALA A 140 7.74 21.20 -15.61
CA ALA A 140 7.44 20.03 -16.43
C ALA A 140 5.99 20.06 -16.95
N ASP A 141 5.78 19.46 -18.12
CA ASP A 141 4.44 19.20 -18.62
C ASP A 141 3.72 18.18 -17.72
N TRP A 142 2.40 18.33 -17.61
CA TRP A 142 1.55 17.39 -16.89
C TRP A 142 1.68 15.99 -17.49
N GLY A 143 1.84 14.98 -16.64
CA GLY A 143 1.94 13.57 -17.04
C GLY A 143 3.10 12.85 -16.38
N LEU A 144 3.68 11.89 -17.11
CA LEU A 144 4.67 10.95 -16.56
C LEU A 144 5.95 11.64 -16.10
N GLN A 145 6.44 12.62 -16.86
CA GLN A 145 7.66 13.36 -16.51
C GLN A 145 7.51 14.15 -15.21
N LEU A 146 6.34 14.79 -15.00
CA LEU A 146 6.04 15.47 -13.75
C LEU A 146 5.97 14.48 -12.58
N ALA A 147 5.37 13.30 -12.77
CA ALA A 147 5.35 12.25 -11.75
C ALA A 147 6.76 11.76 -11.37
N ASP A 148 7.66 11.56 -12.35
CA ASP A 148 9.08 11.24 -12.09
C ASP A 148 9.77 12.35 -11.27
N GLN A 149 9.55 13.62 -11.62
CA GLN A 149 10.14 14.76 -10.89
C GLN A 149 9.61 14.88 -9.47
N ILE A 150 8.31 14.63 -9.25
CA ILE A 150 7.72 14.60 -7.91
C ILE A 150 8.34 13.48 -7.08
N ASN A 151 8.46 12.27 -7.64
CA ASN A 151 9.08 11.13 -6.97
C ASN A 151 10.52 11.44 -6.51
N ASP A 152 11.33 11.99 -7.40
CA ASP A 152 12.70 12.43 -7.10
C ASP A 152 12.75 13.53 -6.05
N TRP A 153 11.84 14.50 -6.12
CA TRP A 153 11.76 15.58 -5.16
C TRP A 153 11.42 15.07 -3.75
N VAL A 154 10.45 14.16 -3.62
CA VAL A 154 10.09 13.57 -2.33
C VAL A 154 11.26 12.79 -1.74
N TYR A 155 11.93 11.97 -2.56
CA TYR A 155 13.11 11.23 -2.13
C TYR A 155 14.19 12.14 -1.54
N ARG A 156 14.46 13.29 -2.19
CA ARG A 156 15.47 14.26 -1.75
C ARG A 156 15.04 15.11 -0.56
N SER A 157 13.73 15.26 -0.34
CA SER A 157 13.16 16.11 0.72
C SER A 157 13.01 15.40 2.06
N MET A 158 13.18 14.07 2.08
CA MET A 158 12.91 13.23 3.23
C MET A 158 14.11 12.34 3.58
N THR A 159 14.33 12.08 4.86
CA THR A 159 15.29 11.08 5.35
C THR A 159 14.58 9.89 5.99
N TYR A 160 14.95 8.67 5.58
CA TYR A 160 14.33 7.46 6.13
C TYR A 160 14.71 7.27 7.61
N ARG A 161 13.71 7.25 8.49
CA ARG A 161 13.92 7.14 9.95
C ARG A 161 12.71 6.53 10.66
N TYR A 162 12.95 5.46 11.41
CA TYR A 162 11.94 4.84 12.26
C TYR A 162 11.69 5.65 13.54
N GLY A 163 10.44 5.60 14.03
CA GLY A 163 10.07 6.10 15.36
C GLY A 163 9.89 7.61 15.50
N VAL A 164 10.01 8.37 14.40
CA VAL A 164 9.74 9.82 14.40
C VAL A 164 8.32 10.19 13.95
N THR A 165 7.61 9.22 13.35
CA THR A 165 6.24 9.35 12.86
C THR A 165 5.40 8.17 13.37
N GLY A 166 4.08 8.31 13.27
CA GLY A 166 3.11 7.22 13.49
C GLY A 166 2.06 7.14 12.37
N VAL A 167 1.15 6.18 12.48
CA VAL A 167 0.15 5.87 11.42
C VAL A 167 -0.81 7.02 11.07
N ARG A 168 -0.93 8.03 11.94
CA ARG A 168 -1.78 9.22 11.74
C ARG A 168 -1.01 10.47 11.28
N THR A 169 0.30 10.37 11.09
CA THR A 169 1.12 11.49 10.62
C THR A 169 0.65 11.87 9.23
N THR A 170 0.38 13.15 9.03
CA THR A 170 -0.03 13.71 7.75
C THR A 170 1.18 13.98 6.85
N ALA A 171 0.94 14.09 5.55
CA ALA A 171 1.94 14.52 4.57
C ALA A 171 2.63 15.84 4.98
N ALA A 172 1.86 16.83 5.43
CA ALA A 172 2.38 18.12 5.86
C ALA A 172 3.31 18.01 7.08
N GLU A 173 2.92 17.22 8.09
CA GLU A 173 3.75 16.97 9.27
C GLU A 173 5.04 16.23 8.91
N ALA A 174 4.94 15.17 8.11
CA ALA A 174 6.08 14.39 7.65
C ALA A 174 7.09 15.26 6.88
N LEU A 175 6.60 16.07 5.93
CA LEU A 175 7.44 16.98 5.15
C LEU A 175 8.08 18.07 6.03
N ALA A 176 7.35 18.60 7.01
CA ALA A 176 7.89 19.59 7.94
C ALA A 176 9.01 19.02 8.82
N VAL A 177 8.90 17.73 9.22
CA VAL A 177 9.97 17.01 9.92
C VAL A 177 11.12 16.66 8.98
N GLY A 178 10.85 16.42 7.69
CA GLY A 178 11.83 16.00 6.69
C GLY A 178 12.34 14.58 6.92
N ALA A 179 11.61 13.75 7.68
CA ALA A 179 11.98 12.37 7.98
C ALA A 179 10.77 11.52 8.31
N GLY A 180 10.84 10.23 7.97
CA GLY A 180 9.75 9.27 8.19
C GLY A 180 10.06 7.90 7.59
N VAL A 181 9.04 7.05 7.48
CA VAL A 181 9.12 5.73 6.84
C VAL A 181 8.37 5.74 5.50
N CYS A 182 8.36 4.61 4.77
CA CYS A 182 7.75 4.53 3.43
C CYS A 182 6.29 5.02 3.36
N GLN A 183 5.51 4.85 4.44
CA GLN A 183 4.16 5.43 4.56
C GLN A 183 4.18 6.96 4.37
N ASP A 184 5.08 7.64 5.08
CA ASP A 184 5.18 9.10 5.09
C ASP A 184 5.62 9.62 3.71
N TYR A 185 6.61 8.95 3.09
CA TYR A 185 7.04 9.26 1.72
C TYR A 185 5.89 9.13 0.72
N ALA A 186 5.11 8.05 0.82
CA ALA A 186 3.95 7.85 -0.04
C ALA A 186 2.87 8.92 0.19
N HIS A 187 2.58 9.32 1.44
CA HIS A 187 1.62 10.39 1.72
C HIS A 187 2.08 11.76 1.19
N VAL A 188 3.36 12.10 1.35
CA VAL A 188 3.93 13.33 0.78
C VAL A 188 3.82 13.32 -0.75
N MET A 189 4.19 12.20 -1.40
CA MET A 189 4.06 12.09 -2.86
C MET A 189 2.60 12.23 -3.33
N LEU A 190 1.64 11.58 -2.65
CA LEU A 190 0.22 11.72 -2.97
C LEU A 190 -0.25 13.18 -2.85
N ALA A 191 0.15 13.87 -1.80
CA ALA A 191 -0.24 15.26 -1.58
C ALA A 191 0.28 16.18 -2.69
N VAL A 192 1.55 16.01 -3.10
CA VAL A 192 2.15 16.80 -4.19
C VAL A 192 1.52 16.44 -5.54
N CYS A 193 1.33 15.14 -5.84
CA CYS A 193 0.65 14.71 -7.07
C CYS A 193 -0.74 15.33 -7.19
N ARG A 194 -1.55 15.27 -6.13
CA ARG A 194 -2.90 15.83 -6.11
C ARG A 194 -2.91 17.35 -6.26
N ALA A 195 -1.97 18.05 -5.62
CA ALA A 195 -1.78 19.50 -5.80
C ALA A 195 -1.37 19.88 -7.23
N CYS A 196 -0.69 18.97 -7.95
CA CYS A 196 -0.39 19.10 -9.39
C CYS A 196 -1.49 18.55 -10.31
N ALA A 197 -2.67 18.23 -9.79
CA ALA A 197 -3.77 17.60 -10.52
C ALA A 197 -3.40 16.26 -11.20
N LEU A 198 -2.49 15.49 -10.61
CA LEU A 198 -2.17 14.11 -11.02
C LEU A 198 -2.97 13.12 -10.16
N PRO A 199 -3.96 12.40 -10.73
CA PRO A 199 -4.73 11.41 -9.98
C PRO A 199 -3.80 10.31 -9.49
N SER A 200 -3.84 10.02 -8.19
CA SER A 200 -2.90 9.10 -7.58
C SER A 200 -3.49 8.36 -6.39
N ARG A 201 -2.99 7.13 -6.17
CA ARG A 201 -3.43 6.26 -5.08
C ARG A 201 -2.26 5.62 -4.35
N TYR A 202 -2.47 5.41 -3.06
CA TYR A 202 -1.56 4.71 -2.18
C TYR A 202 -1.55 3.23 -2.51
N VAL A 203 -0.38 2.60 -2.49
CA VAL A 203 -0.23 1.15 -2.61
C VAL A 203 0.41 0.58 -1.35
N SER A 204 -0.26 -0.42 -0.78
CA SER A 204 0.23 -1.21 0.34
C SER A 204 0.63 -2.59 -0.17
N GLY A 205 1.84 -3.03 0.21
CA GLY A 205 2.34 -4.33 -0.22
C GLY A 205 3.64 -4.71 0.45
N HIS A 206 4.48 -5.42 -0.30
CA HIS A 206 5.79 -5.87 0.15
C HIS A 206 6.85 -5.60 -0.90
N MET A 207 8.05 -5.30 -0.45
CA MET A 207 9.26 -5.22 -1.29
C MET A 207 10.20 -6.34 -0.87
N LEU A 208 10.68 -7.13 -1.83
CA LEU A 208 11.62 -8.21 -1.55
C LEU A 208 12.90 -7.66 -0.90
N GLY A 209 13.39 -8.36 0.13
CA GLY A 209 14.61 -8.00 0.85
C GLY A 209 14.43 -7.02 2.03
N GLN A 210 13.26 -6.41 2.23
CA GLN A 210 13.03 -5.44 3.32
C GLN A 210 12.48 -6.05 4.64
N GLY A 211 12.00 -7.30 4.63
CA GLY A 211 11.53 -8.00 5.85
C GLY A 211 10.24 -7.44 6.47
N GLY A 212 9.51 -6.57 5.77
CA GLY A 212 8.28 -5.93 6.24
C GLY A 212 7.36 -5.48 5.12
N THR A 213 6.23 -4.87 5.47
CA THR A 213 5.36 -4.19 4.50
C THR A 213 6.06 -2.96 3.96
N HIS A 214 5.80 -2.66 2.70
CA HIS A 214 6.26 -1.45 2.03
C HIS A 214 5.07 -0.65 1.48
N ALA A 215 5.33 0.63 1.20
CA ALA A 215 4.34 1.55 0.69
C ALA A 215 4.92 2.38 -0.45
N TRP A 216 4.12 2.57 -1.50
CA TRP A 216 4.49 3.33 -2.68
C TRP A 216 3.24 3.97 -3.30
N VAL A 217 3.38 4.64 -4.44
CA VAL A 217 2.30 5.39 -5.08
C VAL A 217 2.08 4.90 -6.50
N GLU A 218 0.82 4.79 -6.92
CA GLU A 218 0.44 4.67 -8.33
C GLU A 218 -0.13 6.01 -8.81
N VAL A 219 0.46 6.56 -9.88
CA VAL A 219 -0.06 7.74 -10.59
C VAL A 219 -0.80 7.27 -11.83
N VAL A 220 -2.05 7.71 -11.98
CA VAL A 220 -2.94 7.30 -13.06
C VAL A 220 -2.85 8.30 -14.20
N LEU A 221 -2.42 7.82 -15.37
CA LEU A 221 -2.22 8.62 -16.58
C LEU A 221 -3.04 8.05 -17.74
N PRO A 222 -3.48 8.89 -18.70
CA PRO A 222 -4.18 8.39 -19.87
C PRO A 222 -3.24 7.48 -20.67
N ASP A 223 -3.80 6.43 -21.28
CA ASP A 223 -3.08 5.63 -22.26
C ASP A 223 -3.11 6.32 -23.62
N ASP A 224 -1.95 6.50 -24.24
CA ASP A 224 -1.77 7.08 -25.58
C ASP A 224 -2.49 6.24 -26.67
N GLY A 225 -2.85 4.99 -26.36
CA GLY A 225 -3.56 4.04 -27.22
C GLY A 225 -5.08 4.21 -27.33
N GLY A 226 -5.69 5.10 -26.53
CA GLY A 226 -7.09 5.51 -26.68
C GLY A 226 -8.11 4.74 -25.83
N ARG A 227 -8.52 5.42 -24.74
CA ARG A 227 -9.64 5.19 -23.79
C ARG A 227 -9.30 4.51 -22.46
N ASP A 228 -8.14 3.88 -22.34
CA ASP A 228 -7.71 3.28 -21.09
C ASP A 228 -6.83 4.23 -20.27
N ALA A 229 -6.69 3.96 -18.98
CA ALA A 229 -5.75 4.66 -18.10
C ALA A 229 -4.76 3.65 -17.51
N VAL A 230 -3.51 4.07 -17.40
CA VAL A 230 -2.40 3.26 -16.88
C VAL A 230 -1.99 3.79 -15.52
N ALA A 231 -1.91 2.89 -14.55
CA ALA A 231 -1.33 3.17 -13.25
C ALA A 231 0.19 2.93 -13.28
N TRP A 232 0.96 4.01 -13.15
CA TRP A 232 2.42 3.97 -13.07
C TRP A 232 2.86 3.94 -11.61
N ALA A 233 3.62 2.91 -11.22
CA ALA A 233 4.02 2.72 -9.84
C ALA A 233 5.39 3.35 -9.54
N PHE A 234 5.43 4.22 -8.54
CA PHE A 234 6.57 5.01 -8.08
C PHE A 234 6.86 4.73 -6.62
N ASP A 235 8.13 4.50 -6.31
CA ASP A 235 8.62 4.37 -4.95
C ASP A 235 9.44 5.59 -4.54
N PRO A 236 8.83 6.56 -3.83
CA PRO A 236 9.52 7.76 -3.37
C PRO A 236 10.57 7.47 -2.30
N THR A 237 10.54 6.29 -1.67
CA THR A 237 11.55 5.89 -0.67
C THR A 237 12.90 5.56 -1.34
N HIS A 238 12.87 5.11 -2.60
CA HIS A 238 14.05 4.63 -3.32
C HIS A 238 14.33 5.38 -4.62
N ALA A 239 13.64 6.51 -4.88
CA ALA A 239 13.73 7.27 -6.14
C ALA A 239 13.61 6.39 -7.39
N GLY A 240 12.63 5.48 -7.38
CA GLY A 240 12.51 4.47 -8.43
C GLY A 240 11.09 4.15 -8.82
N ARG A 241 10.95 3.23 -9.78
CA ARG A 241 9.66 2.66 -10.17
C ARG A 241 9.49 1.27 -9.58
N ALA A 242 8.28 0.93 -9.16
CA ALA A 242 8.00 -0.38 -8.59
C ALA A 242 7.85 -1.42 -9.71
N GLY A 243 8.83 -2.33 -9.81
CA GLY A 243 8.86 -3.44 -10.78
C GLY A 243 8.53 -4.79 -10.14
N LEU A 244 9.05 -5.88 -10.70
CA LEU A 244 8.87 -7.25 -10.17
C LEU A 244 9.53 -7.50 -8.79
N GLY A 245 10.26 -6.54 -8.22
CA GLY A 245 10.72 -6.62 -6.83
C GLY A 245 9.61 -6.44 -5.78
N TYR A 246 8.40 -6.08 -6.21
CA TYR A 246 7.29 -5.66 -5.35
C TYR A 246 6.11 -6.64 -5.45
N VAL A 247 5.30 -6.74 -4.40
CA VAL A 247 4.05 -7.50 -4.41
C VAL A 247 2.95 -6.62 -3.84
N THR A 248 1.94 -6.32 -4.65
CA THR A 248 0.81 -5.48 -4.23
C THR A 248 -0.16 -6.29 -3.38
N ILE A 249 -0.63 -5.72 -2.27
CA ILE A 249 -1.72 -6.28 -1.46
C ILE A 249 -2.99 -5.48 -1.68
N ALA A 250 -2.94 -4.16 -1.60
CA ALA A 250 -4.12 -3.31 -1.73
C ALA A 250 -3.77 -1.88 -2.15
N VAL A 251 -4.76 -1.17 -2.68
CA VAL A 251 -4.65 0.27 -3.01
C VAL A 251 -5.77 1.10 -2.42
N GLY A 252 -5.47 2.35 -2.10
CA GLY A 252 -6.42 3.25 -1.46
C GLY A 252 -6.12 4.71 -1.74
N ARG A 253 -6.94 5.64 -1.27
CA ARG A 253 -6.59 7.07 -1.33
C ARG A 253 -5.41 7.40 -0.43
N ASP A 254 -5.28 6.71 0.69
CA ASP A 254 -4.15 6.79 1.63
C ASP A 254 -4.04 5.49 2.46
N TYR A 255 -3.28 5.53 3.55
CA TYR A 255 -3.07 4.37 4.42
C TYR A 255 -4.35 3.92 5.16
N ALA A 256 -5.29 4.83 5.43
CA ALA A 256 -6.49 4.51 6.20
C ALA A 256 -7.42 3.55 5.46
N ASP A 257 -7.40 3.55 4.13
CA ASP A 257 -8.15 2.60 3.30
C ASP A 257 -7.53 1.19 3.35
N VAL A 258 -6.19 1.10 3.37
CA VAL A 258 -5.44 -0.16 3.15
C VAL A 258 -4.62 -0.64 4.35
N ALA A 259 -4.88 -0.09 5.54
CA ALA A 259 -4.25 -0.55 6.77
C ALA A 259 -4.42 -2.08 6.90
N PRO A 260 -3.32 -2.87 7.02
CA PRO A 260 -3.39 -4.33 7.00
C PRO A 260 -4.36 -4.88 8.05
N THR A 261 -4.42 -4.22 9.20
CA THR A 261 -5.34 -4.53 10.27
C THR A 261 -5.83 -3.23 10.90
N SER A 262 -7.14 -3.10 11.09
CA SER A 262 -7.75 -2.02 11.86
C SER A 262 -9.02 -2.53 12.53
N GLY A 263 -9.51 -1.86 13.56
CA GLY A 263 -10.70 -2.33 14.24
C GLY A 263 -10.96 -1.63 15.56
N SER A 264 -11.95 -2.15 16.27
CA SER A 264 -12.36 -1.69 17.60
C SER A 264 -12.82 -2.87 18.45
N TYR A 265 -12.77 -2.69 19.76
CA TYR A 265 -13.26 -3.64 20.75
C TYR A 265 -13.57 -2.91 22.05
N ARG A 266 -14.33 -3.55 22.94
CA ARG A 266 -14.61 -3.05 24.29
C ARG A 266 -13.62 -3.66 25.29
N SER A 267 -12.90 -2.79 25.99
CA SER A 267 -11.87 -3.17 26.98
C SER A 267 -11.55 -1.99 27.90
N GLY A 268 -11.01 -2.28 29.08
CA GLY A 268 -10.39 -1.28 29.97
C GLY A 268 -8.93 -0.94 29.61
N GLY A 269 -8.34 -1.62 28.63
CA GLY A 269 -6.94 -1.42 28.22
C GLY A 269 -6.67 -1.77 26.75
N ALA A 270 -5.54 -1.33 26.23
CA ALA A 270 -5.12 -1.58 24.86
C ALA A 270 -4.46 -2.95 24.70
N GLY A 271 -4.72 -3.61 23.58
CA GLY A 271 -4.01 -4.80 23.13
C GLY A 271 -2.63 -4.47 22.57
N ARG A 272 -1.73 -5.45 22.62
CA ARG A 272 -0.40 -5.40 21.99
C ARG A 272 -0.42 -6.19 20.69
N LEU A 273 -0.04 -5.55 19.59
CA LEU A 273 0.12 -6.18 18.29
C LEU A 273 1.56 -6.69 18.11
N THR A 274 1.70 -7.95 17.70
CA THR A 274 2.94 -8.52 17.16
C THR A 274 2.70 -8.96 15.74
N THR A 275 3.60 -8.62 14.82
CA THR A 275 3.46 -9.01 13.41
C THR A 275 4.69 -9.74 12.91
N SER A 276 4.48 -10.76 12.08
CA SER A 276 5.53 -11.40 11.28
C SER A 276 5.12 -11.37 9.82
N LYS A 277 6.05 -11.06 8.93
CA LYS A 277 5.80 -10.94 7.50
C LYS A 277 6.97 -11.56 6.76
N GLN A 278 6.68 -12.44 5.82
CA GLN A 278 7.68 -13.06 4.97
C GLN A 278 7.16 -13.05 3.54
N VAL A 279 8.03 -12.61 2.62
CA VAL A 279 7.81 -12.72 1.18
C VAL A 279 9.01 -13.41 0.57
N THR A 280 8.73 -14.45 -0.20
CA THR A 280 9.74 -15.32 -0.79
C THR A 280 9.53 -15.37 -2.30
N LEU A 281 10.59 -15.12 -3.06
CA LEU A 281 10.62 -15.39 -4.50
C LEU A 281 10.73 -16.90 -4.73
N THR A 282 9.69 -17.50 -5.29
CA THR A 282 9.59 -18.94 -5.52
C THR A 282 10.02 -19.35 -6.93
N ASP A 283 9.82 -18.47 -7.91
CA ASP A 283 10.19 -18.70 -9.30
C ASP A 283 10.49 -17.37 -10.02
N LEU A 284 11.34 -17.40 -11.04
CA LEU A 284 11.75 -16.25 -11.86
C LEU A 284 11.96 -16.70 -13.30
N GLY A 285 11.39 -15.99 -14.27
CA GLY A 285 11.53 -16.27 -15.70
C GLY A 285 11.49 -15.04 -16.58
#